data_AF-A0A937F668-F1
#
_entry.id   AF-A0A937F668-F1
#
_cell.length_a   1.000
_cell.length_b   1.000
_cell.length_c   1.000
_cell.angle_alpha   90.00
_cell.angle_beta   90.00
_cell.angle_gamma   90.00
#
_symmetry.space_group_name_H-M   'P 1'
#
loop_
_entity.id
_entity.type
_entity.pdbx_description
1 polymer ?
#
loop_
_entity_poly.entity_id
_entity_poly.type
_entity_poly.pdbx_seq_one_letter_code
_entity_poly.pdbx_strand_id
1 'polypeptide(L)' 'MIKHFFSPKRQKIIEAVKDYYNGKIERVPYTEREIAEVARWIEGVDIPDKEMLIEKFNMILLIKSKK' A
#
# COMPACT_ATOMS: atom_id res chain seq x y z
N MET A 1 -13.56 9.39 17.68
CA MET A 1 -12.51 9.55 16.64
C MET A 1 -11.56 8.37 16.80
N ILE A 2 -11.77 7.30 16.04
CA ILE A 2 -10.88 6.14 16.07
C ILE A 2 -9.57 6.62 15.43
N LYS A 3 -8.56 6.87 16.27
CA LYS A 3 -7.18 7.02 15.79
C LYS A 3 -6.80 5.66 15.25
N HIS A 4 -6.99 5.45 13.94
CA HIS A 4 -6.51 4.24 13.27
C HIS A 4 -5.00 4.19 13.48
N PHE A 5 -4.57 3.32 14.41
CA PHE A 5 -3.16 3.12 14.70
C PHE A 5 -2.55 2.38 13.53
N PHE A 6 -2.03 3.13 12.56
CA PHE A 6 -1.13 2.58 11.57
C PHE A 6 0.14 2.14 12.29
N SER A 7 0.55 0.88 12.13
CA SER A 7 1.91 0.53 12.55
C SER A 7 2.90 1.39 11.74
N PRO A 8 4.02 1.86 12.32
CA PRO A 8 4.99 2.68 11.60
C PRO A 8 5.45 2.04 10.29
N LYS A 9 5.49 0.71 10.25
CA LYS A 9 5.82 -0.05 9.04
C LYS A 9 4.73 0.06 7.97
N ARG A 10 3.45 -0.14 8.32
CA ARG A 10 2.33 -0.03 7.37
C ARG A 10 2.23 1.36 6.77
N GLN A 11 2.42 2.40 7.58
CA GLN A 11 2.39 3.77 7.11
C GLN A 11 3.48 4.04 6.07
N LYS A 12 4.73 3.62 6.33
CA LYS A 12 5.84 3.75 5.36
C LYS A 12 5.57 3.01 4.04
N ILE A 13 4.94 1.83 4.11
CA ILE A 13 4.56 1.08 2.90
C ILE A 13 3.50 1.83 2.10
N ILE A 14 2.47 2.36 2.76
CA ILE A 14 1.42 3.18 2.11
C ILE A 14 2.03 4.43 1.47
N GLU A 15 2.92 5.13 2.18
CA GLU A 15 3.62 6.30 1.66
C GLU A 15 4.47 5.96 0.42
N ALA A 16 5.23 4.86 0.45
CA ALA A 16 6.01 4.46 -0.71
C ALA A 16 5.15 4.07 -1.92
N VAL A 17 4.01 3.40 -1.71
CA VAL A 17 3.07 3.13 -2.81
C VAL A 17 2.51 4.44 -3.37
N LYS A 18 2.12 5.39 -2.52
CA LYS A 18 1.68 6.72 -2.97
C LYS A 18 2.77 7.46 -3.74
N ASP A 19 3.98 7.46 -3.23
CA ASP A 19 5.13 8.14 -3.85
C ASP A 19 5.50 7.52 -5.20
N TYR A 20 5.33 6.21 -5.38
CA TYR A 20 5.49 5.55 -6.68
C TYR A 20 4.47 6.06 -7.70
N TYR A 21 3.18 6.10 -7.36
CA TYR A 21 2.14 6.61 -8.27
C TYR A 21 2.24 8.14 -8.51
N ASN A 22 2.85 8.86 -7.57
CA ASN A 22 3.13 10.28 -7.70
C ASN A 22 4.43 10.58 -8.50
N GLY A 23 5.12 9.55 -8.99
CA GLY A 23 6.37 9.71 -9.74
C GLY A 23 7.57 10.17 -8.92
N LYS A 24 7.48 10.15 -7.57
CA LYS A 24 8.59 10.54 -6.68
C LYS A 24 9.64 9.45 -6.53
N ILE A 25 9.25 8.19 -6.70
CA ILE A 25 10.16 7.04 -6.71
C ILE A 25 9.86 6.15 -7.91
N GLU A 26 10.90 5.55 -8.48
CA GLU A 26 10.77 4.67 -9.65
C GLU A 26 10.30 3.24 -9.30
N ARG A 27 10.45 2.83 -8.04
CA ARG A 27 10.10 1.48 -7.57
C ARG A 27 9.67 1.49 -6.12
N VAL A 28 8.71 0.63 -5.77
CA VAL A 28 8.31 0.40 -4.37
C VAL A 28 9.35 -0.51 -3.68
N PRO A 29 10.06 -0.03 -2.64
CA PRO A 29 11.19 -0.71 -2.00
C PRO A 29 10.75 -1.74 -0.94
N TYR A 30 9.64 -2.44 -1.19
CA TYR A 30 9.08 -3.46 -0.30
C TYR A 30 8.85 -4.76 -1.06
N THR A 31 8.88 -5.87 -0.34
CA THR A 31 8.62 -7.20 -0.90
C THR A 31 7.15 -7.37 -1.26
N GLU A 32 6.83 -8.26 -2.19
CA GLU A 32 5.43 -8.59 -2.52
C GLU A 32 4.65 -9.05 -1.29
N ARG A 33 5.27 -9.84 -0.42
CA ARG A 33 4.67 -10.31 0.83
C ARG A 33 4.27 -9.15 1.74
N GLU A 34 5.14 -8.15 1.91
CA GLU A 34 4.84 -6.97 2.71
C GLU A 34 3.70 -6.15 2.11
N ILE A 35 3.70 -5.96 0.79
CA ILE A 35 2.66 -5.22 0.08
C ILE A 35 1.30 -5.94 0.22
N ALA A 36 1.28 -7.27 0.05
CA ALA A 36 0.07 -8.08 0.19
C ALA A 36 -0.47 -8.14 1.64
N GLU A 37 0.42 -8.03 2.64
CA GLU A 37 -0.01 -7.89 4.05
C GLU A 37 -0.72 -6.56 4.28
N VAL A 38 -0.17 -5.46 3.75
CA VAL A 38 -0.78 -4.14 3.89
C VAL A 38 -2.09 -4.03 3.10
N ALA A 39 -2.16 -4.59 1.89
CA ALA A 39 -3.39 -4.62 1.09
C ALA A 39 -4.54 -5.29 1.86
N ARG A 40 -4.32 -6.50 2.40
CA ARG A 40 -5.30 -7.20 3.25
C ARG A 40 -5.67 -6.45 4.51
N TRP A 41 -4.71 -5.73 5.11
CA TRP A 41 -5.00 -4.90 6.26
C TRP A 41 -5.90 -3.71 5.90
N ILE A 42 -5.67 -3.07 4.74
CA ILE A 42 -6.50 -1.96 4.24
C ILE A 42 -7.96 -2.40 4.03
N GLU A 43 -8.18 -3.61 3.50
CA GLU A 43 -9.53 -4.18 3.32
C GLU A 43 -10.34 -4.24 4.62
N GLY A 44 -9.66 -4.51 5.74
CA GLY A 44 -10.26 -4.66 7.07
C GLY A 44 -10.40 -3.36 7.88
N VAL A 45 -9.99 -2.20 7.35
CA VAL A 45 -10.09 -0.92 8.06
C VAL A 45 -10.96 0.09 7.32
N ASP A 46 -11.69 0.90 8.08
CA ASP A 46 -12.55 1.95 7.55
C ASP A 46 -11.76 3.26 7.40
N ILE A 47 -11.08 3.42 6.28
CA ILE A 47 -10.28 4.62 5.96
C ILE A 47 -10.85 5.35 4.73
N PRO A 48 -10.67 6.69 4.64
CA PRO A 48 -10.94 7.41 3.40
C PRO A 48 -10.13 6.83 2.24
N ASP A 49 -10.71 6.87 1.04
CA ASP A 49 -10.08 6.40 -0.20
C ASP A 49 -9.62 4.93 -0.17
N LYS A 50 -10.24 4.10 0.67
CA LYS A 50 -9.91 2.67 0.83
C LYS A 50 -9.82 1.93 -0.51
N GLU A 51 -10.85 2.06 -1.35
CA GLU A 51 -10.92 1.38 -2.64
C GLU A 51 -9.77 1.78 -3.57
N MET A 52 -9.46 3.07 -3.67
CA MET A 52 -8.33 3.56 -4.45
C MET A 52 -6.99 3.03 -3.91
N LEU A 53 -6.83 2.96 -2.58
CA LEU A 53 -5.63 2.39 -1.99
C LEU A 53 -5.50 0.89 -2.30
N ILE A 54 -6.57 0.11 -2.17
CA ILE A 54 -6.59 -1.32 -2.52
C ILE A 54 -6.18 -1.52 -3.97
N GLU A 55 -6.76 -0.75 -4.90
CA GLU A 55 -6.45 -0.83 -6.33
C GLU A 55 -4.96 -0.56 -6.60
N LYS A 56 -4.41 0.52 -6.02
CA LYS A 56 -2.99 0.88 -6.14
C LYS A 56 -2.07 -0.24 -5.64
N PHE A 57 -2.40 -0.86 -4.51
CA PHE A 57 -1.63 -1.97 -3.95
C PHE A 57 -1.71 -3.22 -4.83
N ASN A 58 -2.90 -3.56 -5.34
CA ASN A 58 -3.10 -4.71 -6.23
C ASN A 58 -2.34 -4.54 -7.55
N MET A 59 -2.35 -3.34 -8.14
CA MET A 59 -1.56 -3.05 -9.33
C MET A 59 -0.05 -3.22 -9.10
N ILE A 60 0.48 -2.81 -7.93
CA ILE A 60 1.90 -3.04 -7.60
C ILE A 60 2.22 -4.53 -7.52
N LEU A 61 1.34 -5.34 -6.90
CA LEU A 61 1.51 -6.78 -6.85
C LEU A 61 1.55 -7.38 -8.26
N LEU A 62 0.64 -6.98 -9.15
CA LEU A 62 0.63 -7.41 -10.55
C LEU A 62 1.91 -7.03 -11.31
N ILE A 63 2.47 -5.84 -11.06
CA ILE A 63 3.72 -5.40 -11.68
C ILE A 63 4.90 -6.24 -11.20
N LYS A 64 4.95 -6.57 -9.90
CA LYS A 64 6.05 -7.35 -9.32
C LYS A 64 5.98 -8.83 -9.72
N SER A 65 4.79 -9.43 -9.80
CA SER A 65 4.64 -10.85 -10.13
C SER A 65 4.86 -11.17 -11.62
N LYS A 66 4.95 -10.14 -12.47
CA LYS A 66 5.28 -10.28 -13.90
C LYS A 66 6.80 -10.20 -14.19
N LYS A 67 7.62 -9.93 -13.18
CA LYS A 67 9.09 -9.89 -13.29
C LYS A 67 9.71 -11.15 -12.70
#